data_AF-A0A920A2H5-F1
#
_entry.id   AF-A0A920A2H5-F1
#
_cell.length_a   1.000
_cell.length_b   1.000
_cell.length_c   1.000
_cell.angle_alpha   90.00
_cell.angle_beta   90.00
_cell.angle_gamma   90.00
#
_symmetry.space_group_name_H-M   'P 1'
#
loop_
_entity.id
_entity.type
_entity.pdbx_description
1 polymer ?
#
loop_
_entity_poly.entity_id
_entity_poly.type
_entity_poly.pdbx_seq_one_letter_code
_entity_poly.pdbx_strand_id
1 'polypeptide(L)'
;MPLWGTLISLSKNGNIILGLADIPALDERYIGYEKKAYKIINGKKTNLKVRNNKEISESILNTTSPYLFANKNDQSSFERLSKRVKLTRLGGDCYSYCLLADGLVDIVVESGLNPWDIRALEPIIINAGGILKTWDNKKILNGGRIIACSNNKIFNKCRTILNKKNPSKNVSKMG
;
A
#
# COMPACT_ATOMS: atom_id res chain seq x y z
N MET A 1 4.88 3.13 -19.79
CA MET A 1 4.63 4.04 -18.65
C MET A 1 5.94 4.16 -17.87
N PRO A 2 6.59 5.34 -17.77
CA PRO A 2 7.93 5.44 -17.17
C PRO A 2 7.87 5.73 -15.65
N LEU A 3 6.90 5.17 -14.92
CA LEU A 3 6.83 5.35 -13.47
C LEU A 3 7.70 4.27 -12.82
N TRP A 4 8.93 4.65 -12.52
CA TRP A 4 9.83 3.94 -11.62
C TRP A 4 10.22 4.90 -10.50
N GLY A 5 10.71 4.37 -9.39
CA GLY A 5 11.15 5.20 -8.29
C GLY A 5 12.36 4.64 -7.56
N THR A 6 13.15 5.54 -6.98
CA THR A 6 14.25 5.17 -6.08
C THR A 6 13.75 5.19 -4.65
N LEU A 7 13.90 4.07 -3.95
CA LEU A 7 13.52 3.91 -2.55
C LEU A 7 14.77 3.84 -1.67
N ILE A 8 14.87 4.75 -0.70
CA ILE A 8 15.97 4.80 0.28
C ILE A 8 15.37 4.84 1.68
N SER A 9 15.89 4.00 2.57
CA SER A 9 15.50 4.00 3.98
C SER A 9 16.73 4.01 4.87
N LEU A 10 16.65 4.72 5.99
CA LEU A 10 17.63 4.68 7.06
C LEU A 10 17.01 3.97 8.26
N SER A 11 17.69 2.93 8.74
CA SER A 11 17.26 2.19 9.93
C SER A 11 18.21 2.40 11.10
N LYS A 12 17.65 2.51 12.31
CA LYS A 12 18.39 2.54 13.58
C LYS A 12 17.77 1.52 14.53
N ASN A 13 18.57 0.57 15.00
CA ASN A 13 18.13 -0.52 15.90
C ASN A 13 16.89 -1.27 15.37
N GLY A 14 16.88 -1.57 14.06
CA GLY A 14 15.78 -2.30 13.42
C GLY A 14 14.50 -1.50 13.15
N ASN A 15 14.45 -0.20 13.48
CA ASN A 15 13.33 0.69 13.14
C ASN A 15 13.72 1.63 12.00
N ILE A 16 12.81 1.86 11.05
CA ILE A 16 13.01 2.83 9.97
C ILE A 16 12.76 4.23 10.52
N ILE A 17 13.80 5.07 10.52
CA ILE A 17 13.75 6.44 11.07
C ILE A 17 13.62 7.51 9.99
N LEU A 18 13.99 7.18 8.76
CA LEU A 18 13.84 8.03 7.58
C LEU A 18 13.55 7.17 6.36
N GLY A 19 12.68 7.68 5.50
CA GLY A 19 12.34 7.07 4.22
C GLY A 19 12.20 8.13 3.13
N LEU A 20 12.62 7.76 1.94
CA LEU A 20 12.60 8.60 0.74
C LEU A 20 12.11 7.76 -0.43
N ALA A 21 11.19 8.31 -1.20
CA ALA A 21 10.79 7.80 -2.51
C ALA A 21 10.95 8.93 -3.53
N ASP A 22 11.78 8.72 -4.54
CA ASP A 22 12.03 9.67 -5.63
C ASP A 22 11.43 9.14 -6.92
N ILE A 23 10.54 9.91 -7.54
CA ILE A 23 9.85 9.60 -8.80
C ILE A 23 10.37 10.58 -9.86
N PRO A 24 11.55 10.31 -10.45
CA PRO A 24 12.31 11.31 -11.20
C PRO A 24 11.59 11.77 -12.47
N ALA A 25 10.83 10.89 -13.11
CA ALA A 25 10.06 11.23 -14.30
C ALA A 25 8.98 12.30 -14.04
N LEU A 26 8.59 12.50 -12.78
CA LEU A 26 7.59 13.50 -12.38
C LEU A 26 8.18 14.67 -11.60
N ASP A 27 9.50 14.68 -11.36
CA ASP A 27 10.16 15.59 -10.42
C ASP A 27 9.48 15.59 -9.03
N GLU A 28 9.04 14.41 -8.57
CA GLU A 28 8.40 14.27 -7.26
C GLU A 28 9.29 13.49 -6.29
N ARG A 29 9.56 14.09 -5.12
CA ARG A 29 10.29 13.43 -4.04
C ARG A 29 9.49 13.43 -2.75
N TYR A 30 9.19 12.25 -2.24
CA TYR A 30 8.46 12.01 -1.00
C TYR A 30 9.45 11.67 0.12
N ILE A 31 9.31 12.32 1.27
CA ILE A 31 10.22 12.16 2.40
C ILE A 31 9.41 12.05 3.70
N GLY A 32 9.79 11.09 4.55
CA GLY A 32 9.22 10.90 5.89
C GLY A 32 10.29 10.68 6.94
N TYR A 33 10.28 11.45 8.03
CA TYR A 33 11.13 11.31 9.22
C TYR A 33 10.54 12.12 10.39
N GLU A 34 10.92 11.81 11.64
CA GLU A 34 10.57 12.60 12.84
C GLU A 34 9.11 13.11 12.91
N LYS A 35 8.12 12.23 12.63
CA LYS A 35 6.68 12.57 12.60
C LYS A 35 6.28 13.60 11.53
N LYS A 36 7.12 13.82 10.52
CA LYS A 36 6.87 14.66 9.35
C LYS A 36 6.81 13.79 8.10
N ALA A 37 5.92 14.14 7.19
CA ALA A 37 5.86 13.62 5.83
C ALA A 37 5.55 14.77 4.87
N TYR A 38 6.31 14.89 3.80
CA TYR A 38 6.10 15.90 2.77
C TYR A 38 6.59 15.40 1.42
N LYS A 39 6.08 16.02 0.36
CA LYS A 39 6.62 15.89 -0.99
C LYS A 39 7.27 17.18 -1.44
N ILE A 40 8.22 17.07 -2.36
CA ILE A 40 8.85 18.18 -3.07
C ILE A 40 8.52 17.98 -4.55
N ILE A 41 8.00 19.01 -5.21
CA ILE A 41 7.76 19.06 -6.65
C ILE A 41 8.24 20.40 -7.17
N ASN A 42 9.12 20.44 -8.18
CA ASN A 42 9.71 21.68 -8.71
C ASN A 42 10.31 22.55 -7.59
N GLY A 43 11.01 21.92 -6.63
CA GLY A 43 11.59 22.58 -5.46
C GLY A 43 10.58 23.05 -4.39
N LYS A 44 9.27 22.93 -4.61
CA LYS A 44 8.23 23.35 -3.66
C LYS A 44 7.84 22.22 -2.74
N LYS A 45 7.87 22.48 -1.43
CA LYS A 45 7.52 21.51 -0.39
C LYS A 45 6.03 21.60 -0.01
N THR A 46 5.36 20.46 0.09
CA THR A 46 3.97 20.34 0.56
C THR A 46 3.83 19.19 1.53
N ASN A 47 3.16 19.41 2.67
CA ASN A 47 2.93 18.36 3.66
C ASN A 47 1.98 17.29 3.10
N LEU A 48 2.29 16.03 3.39
CA LEU A 48 1.46 14.89 3.02
C LEU A 48 0.37 14.67 4.07
N LYS A 49 -0.81 14.28 3.60
CA LYS A 49 -1.92 13.93 4.46
C LYS A 49 -2.83 12.94 3.75
N VAL A 50 -3.01 11.77 4.36
CA VAL A 50 -3.94 10.77 3.84
C VAL A 50 -5.39 11.27 3.88
N ARG A 51 -6.21 10.74 2.98
CA ARG A 51 -7.64 11.07 2.91
C ARG A 51 -8.41 10.51 4.11
N ASN A 52 -9.31 11.29 4.69
CA ASN A 52 -10.17 10.81 5.78
C ASN A 52 -11.42 10.08 5.26
N ASN A 53 -11.24 8.92 4.62
CA ASN A 53 -12.34 8.12 4.10
C ASN A 53 -12.92 7.16 5.16
N LYS A 54 -14.25 7.09 5.30
CA LYS A 54 -14.93 6.23 6.28
C LYS A 54 -15.54 4.96 5.67
N GLU A 55 -15.75 4.94 4.35
CA GLU A 55 -16.48 3.85 3.69
C GLU A 55 -15.67 3.15 2.59
N ILE A 56 -15.67 1.81 2.65
CA ILE A 56 -14.88 0.99 1.74
C ILE A 56 -15.39 1.10 0.30
N SER A 57 -16.71 1.21 0.14
CA SER A 57 -17.39 1.42 -1.14
C SER A 57 -17.06 2.76 -1.81
N GLU A 58 -16.47 3.70 -1.08
CA GLU A 58 -16.01 5.00 -1.60
C GLU A 58 -14.48 5.07 -1.79
N SER A 59 -13.79 3.98 -1.49
CA SER A 59 -12.33 3.90 -1.56
C SER A 59 -11.82 3.74 -2.99
N ILE A 60 -10.63 4.31 -3.25
CA ILE A 60 -9.80 4.02 -4.42
C ILE A 60 -8.75 3.01 -3.99
N LEU A 61 -8.74 1.85 -4.65
CA LEU A 61 -7.79 0.75 -4.46
C LEU A 61 -6.73 0.76 -5.55
N ASN A 62 -5.47 0.56 -5.17
CA ASN A 62 -4.35 0.31 -6.06
C ASN A 62 -3.70 -1.05 -5.79
N THR A 63 -3.13 -1.63 -6.84
CA THR A 63 -2.13 -2.70 -6.82
C THR A 63 -1.31 -2.59 -8.10
N THR A 64 -0.06 -3.05 -8.12
CA THR A 64 0.73 -3.03 -9.36
C THR A 64 0.09 -3.88 -10.44
N SER A 65 -0.24 -5.14 -10.14
CA SER A 65 -0.95 -6.02 -11.05
C SER A 65 -1.60 -7.18 -10.29
N PRO A 66 -2.83 -7.59 -10.65
CA PRO A 66 -3.44 -8.78 -10.07
C PRO A 66 -2.64 -10.07 -10.33
N TYR A 67 -1.77 -10.08 -11.34
CA TYR A 67 -0.95 -11.22 -11.72
C TYR A 67 0.38 -11.31 -10.95
N LEU A 68 0.76 -10.26 -10.22
CA LEU A 68 1.99 -10.23 -9.41
C LEU A 68 1.76 -10.68 -7.96
N PHE A 69 0.54 -11.09 -7.63
CA PHE A 69 0.29 -11.67 -6.31
C PHE A 69 1.05 -12.99 -6.15
N ALA A 70 1.65 -13.20 -4.97
CA ALA A 70 2.57 -14.29 -4.69
C ALA A 70 1.96 -15.69 -4.90
N ASN A 71 0.63 -15.82 -4.84
CA ASN A 71 -0.09 -17.05 -5.12
C ASN A 71 -1.55 -16.76 -5.53
N LYS A 72 -2.23 -17.78 -6.07
CA LYS A 72 -3.63 -17.68 -6.53
C LYS A 72 -4.63 -17.34 -5.42
N ASN A 73 -4.36 -17.74 -4.18
CA ASN A 73 -5.26 -17.41 -3.07
C ASN A 73 -5.20 -15.92 -2.72
N ASP A 74 -4.01 -15.32 -2.72
CA ASP A 74 -3.85 -13.88 -2.50
C ASP A 74 -4.46 -13.09 -3.66
N GLN A 75 -4.28 -13.53 -4.91
CA GLN A 75 -4.95 -12.96 -6.09
C GLN A 75 -6.48 -12.98 -5.93
N SER A 76 -7.08 -14.15 -5.64
CA SER A 76 -8.54 -14.23 -5.41
C SER A 76 -8.99 -13.39 -4.23
N SER A 77 -8.14 -13.20 -3.21
CA SER A 77 -8.46 -12.36 -2.06
C SER A 77 -8.52 -10.88 -2.43
N PHE A 78 -7.57 -10.42 -3.23
CA PHE A 78 -7.61 -9.10 -3.84
C PHE A 78 -8.86 -8.90 -4.71
N GLU A 79 -9.23 -9.87 -5.55
CA GLU A 79 -10.43 -9.79 -6.40
C GLU A 79 -11.73 -9.65 -5.58
N ARG A 80 -11.80 -10.25 -4.39
CA ARG A 80 -12.93 -10.05 -3.46
C ARG A 80 -12.97 -8.63 -2.89
N LEU A 81 -11.81 -8.01 -2.69
CA LEU A 81 -11.70 -6.64 -2.21
C LEU A 81 -12.04 -5.63 -3.32
N SER A 82 -11.53 -5.84 -4.53
CA SER A 82 -11.76 -4.93 -5.67
C SER A 82 -13.24 -4.77 -6.03
N LYS A 83 -14.06 -5.80 -5.79
CA LYS A 83 -15.53 -5.75 -5.97
C LYS A 83 -16.28 -4.95 -4.90
N ARG A 84 -15.60 -4.49 -3.84
CA ARG A 84 -16.21 -3.75 -2.70
C ARG A 84 -15.81 -2.29 -2.63
N VAL A 85 -14.94 -1.83 -3.52
CA VAL A 85 -14.44 -0.45 -3.56
C VAL A 85 -15.06 0.31 -4.72
N LYS A 86 -14.92 1.65 -4.72
CA LYS A 86 -15.46 2.50 -5.78
C LYS A 86 -14.73 2.30 -7.10
N LEU A 87 -13.40 2.23 -7.03
CA LEU A 87 -12.52 2.16 -8.19
C LEU A 87 -11.28 1.35 -7.84
N THR A 88 -10.87 0.48 -8.76
CA THR A 88 -9.58 -0.19 -8.72
C THR A 88 -8.71 0.36 -9.85
N ARG A 89 -7.51 0.82 -9.51
CA ARG A 89 -6.49 1.27 -10.45
C ARG A 89 -5.31 0.29 -10.40
N LEU A 90 -4.69 0.07 -11.55
CA LEU A 90 -3.57 -0.87 -11.70
C LEU A 90 -2.30 -0.11 -12.07
N GLY A 91 -1.15 -0.70 -11.73
CA GLY A 91 0.19 -0.15 -11.94
C GLY A 91 0.63 0.78 -10.81
N GLY A 92 1.82 1.37 -10.99
CA GLY A 92 2.37 2.41 -10.14
C GLY A 92 3.44 1.95 -9.14
N ASP A 93 3.52 0.66 -8.78
CA ASP A 93 4.50 0.15 -7.81
C ASP A 93 4.59 1.06 -6.56
N CYS A 94 5.80 1.50 -6.21
CA CYS A 94 6.06 2.42 -5.10
C CYS A 94 5.29 3.76 -5.19
N TYR A 95 4.92 4.22 -6.38
CA TYR A 95 4.17 5.45 -6.56
C TYR A 95 2.74 5.36 -6.02
N SER A 96 2.13 4.16 -6.04
CA SER A 96 0.80 3.94 -5.46
C SER A 96 0.76 4.31 -3.98
N TYR A 97 1.85 4.01 -3.26
CA TYR A 97 2.02 4.33 -1.85
C TYR A 97 2.25 5.83 -1.61
N CYS A 98 2.96 6.49 -2.53
CA CYS A 98 3.14 7.94 -2.51
C CYS A 98 1.80 8.68 -2.71
N LEU A 99 1.01 8.25 -3.69
CA LEU A 99 -0.34 8.75 -3.94
C LEU A 99 -1.27 8.51 -2.74
N LEU A 100 -1.10 7.40 -2.01
CA LEU A 100 -1.85 7.16 -0.77
C LEU A 100 -1.47 8.16 0.31
N ALA A 101 -0.17 8.40 0.52
CA ALA A 101 0.31 9.40 1.48
C ALA A 101 -0.17 10.82 1.14
N ASP A 102 -0.36 11.11 -0.16
CA ASP A 102 -0.88 12.38 -0.68
C ASP A 102 -2.43 12.44 -0.70
N GLY A 103 -3.12 11.41 -0.24
CA GLY A 103 -4.58 11.38 -0.13
C GLY A 103 -5.32 11.19 -1.46
N LEU A 104 -4.62 10.78 -2.52
CA LEU A 104 -5.19 10.50 -3.84
C LEU A 104 -5.64 9.03 -4.00
N VAL A 105 -5.11 8.14 -3.17
CA VAL A 105 -5.46 6.72 -3.07
C VAL A 105 -5.79 6.39 -1.61
N ASP A 106 -6.72 5.46 -1.36
CA ASP A 106 -7.06 5.06 0.02
C ASP A 106 -6.45 3.75 0.45
N ILE A 107 -6.25 2.83 -0.51
CA ILE A 107 -5.86 1.46 -0.24
C ILE A 107 -4.81 1.03 -1.26
N VAL A 108 -3.71 0.47 -0.80
CA VAL A 108 -2.76 -0.29 -1.63
C VAL A 108 -2.63 -1.68 -1.05
N VAL A 109 -2.82 -2.71 -1.88
CA VAL A 109 -2.70 -4.12 -1.47
C VAL A 109 -1.77 -4.85 -2.42
N GLU A 110 -0.73 -5.44 -1.87
CA GLU A 110 0.28 -6.20 -2.61
C GLU A 110 0.74 -7.43 -1.81
N SER A 111 1.36 -8.38 -2.50
CA SER A 111 1.95 -9.57 -1.89
C SER A 111 3.24 -9.96 -2.61
N GLY A 112 4.15 -10.62 -1.90
CA GLY A 112 5.45 -11.01 -2.45
C GLY A 112 6.48 -9.89 -2.49
N LEU A 113 6.24 -8.78 -1.79
CA LEU A 113 7.19 -7.67 -1.73
C LEU A 113 8.43 -8.05 -0.92
N ASN A 114 9.61 -7.62 -1.36
CA ASN A 114 10.82 -7.68 -0.58
C ASN A 114 10.92 -6.49 0.39
N PRO A 115 11.81 -6.55 1.39
CA PRO A 115 12.01 -5.44 2.32
C PRO A 115 12.37 -4.10 1.64
N TRP A 116 13.17 -4.15 0.56
CA TRP A 116 13.60 -2.96 -0.17
C TRP A 116 12.47 -2.31 -0.98
N ASP A 117 11.39 -3.05 -1.28
CA ASP A 117 10.24 -2.53 -2.01
C ASP A 117 9.31 -1.67 -1.12
N ILE A 118 9.43 -1.78 0.21
CA ILE A 118 8.41 -1.24 1.13
C ILE A 118 8.95 -0.45 2.33
N ARG A 119 10.15 -0.73 2.83
CA ARG A 119 10.65 -0.11 4.06
C ARG A 119 10.79 1.42 3.97
N ALA A 120 11.20 1.93 2.81
CA ALA A 120 11.30 3.38 2.58
C ALA A 120 9.95 4.11 2.68
N LEU A 121 8.85 3.41 2.44
CA LEU A 121 7.50 3.98 2.42
C LEU A 121 6.87 4.05 3.82
N GLU A 122 7.41 3.30 4.79
CA GLU A 122 6.87 3.24 6.17
C GLU A 122 6.78 4.61 6.85
N PRO A 123 7.88 5.38 7.01
CA PRO A 123 7.78 6.68 7.66
C PRO A 123 7.01 7.71 6.81
N ILE A 124 6.96 7.56 5.49
CA ILE A 124 6.17 8.44 4.61
C ILE A 124 4.68 8.26 4.90
N ILE A 125 4.20 7.02 4.89
CA ILE A 125 2.77 6.71 5.08
C ILE A 125 2.34 6.98 6.53
N ILE A 126 3.10 6.49 7.51
CA ILE A 126 2.74 6.63 8.93
C ILE A 126 2.70 8.11 9.32
N ASN A 127 3.68 8.91 8.91
CA ASN A 127 3.71 10.33 9.27
C ASN A 127 2.69 11.16 8.48
N ALA A 128 2.22 10.69 7.32
CA ALA A 128 1.08 11.28 6.62
C ALA A 128 -0.29 10.95 7.27
N GLY A 129 -0.29 10.13 8.34
CA GLY A 129 -1.49 9.69 9.07
C GLY A 129 -2.08 8.36 8.60
N GLY A 130 -1.42 7.66 7.69
CA GLY A 130 -1.85 6.37 7.16
C GLY A 130 -1.44 5.19 8.02
N ILE A 131 -1.83 4.00 7.55
CA ILE A 131 -1.50 2.70 8.14
C ILE A 131 -0.71 1.91 7.10
N LEU A 132 0.41 1.31 7.51
CA LEU A 132 1.18 0.37 6.69
C LEU A 132 1.53 -0.86 7.52
N LYS A 133 0.96 -2.03 7.17
CA LYS A 133 1.16 -3.28 7.92
C LYS A 133 1.04 -4.48 7.01
N THR A 134 1.44 -5.64 7.52
CA THR A 134 1.14 -6.89 6.82
C THR A 134 -0.35 -7.25 6.90
N TRP A 135 -0.81 -8.18 6.05
CA TRP A 135 -2.19 -8.69 6.07
C TRP A 135 -2.58 -9.31 7.42
N ASP A 136 -1.57 -9.83 8.15
CA ASP A 136 -1.71 -10.42 9.48
C ASP A 136 -1.56 -9.38 10.61
N ASN A 137 -1.57 -8.08 10.28
CA ASN A 137 -1.42 -6.96 11.23
C ASN A 137 -0.08 -6.97 11.99
N LYS A 138 1.00 -7.37 11.32
CA LYS A 138 2.38 -7.31 11.86
C LYS A 138 3.18 -6.17 11.22
N LYS A 139 4.36 -5.89 11.79
CA LYS A 139 5.35 -4.98 11.19
C LYS A 139 5.81 -5.50 9.82
N ILE A 140 6.16 -4.60 8.92
CA ILE A 140 6.53 -4.89 7.53
C ILE A 140 7.99 -5.30 7.33
N LEU A 141 8.71 -5.65 8.40
CA LEU A 141 10.17 -5.81 8.40
C LEU A 141 10.68 -6.68 7.25
N ASN A 142 10.02 -7.80 6.98
CA ASN A 142 10.47 -8.76 5.96
C ASN A 142 9.73 -8.61 4.62
N GLY A 143 8.98 -7.52 4.42
CA GLY A 143 8.07 -7.39 3.28
C GLY A 143 6.90 -8.38 3.36
N GLY A 144 6.60 -9.05 2.26
CA GLY A 144 5.58 -10.08 2.13
C GLY A 144 4.23 -9.51 1.67
N ARG A 145 3.17 -9.86 2.40
CA ARG A 145 1.79 -9.45 2.12
C ARG A 145 1.50 -8.13 2.81
N ILE A 146 1.33 -7.05 2.07
CA ILE A 146 1.24 -5.67 2.57
C ILE A 146 -0.14 -5.07 2.31
N ILE A 147 -0.62 -4.30 3.29
CA ILE A 147 -1.77 -3.41 3.17
C ILE A 147 -1.31 -2.02 3.62
N ALA A 148 -1.44 -1.03 2.74
CA ALA A 148 -1.44 0.38 3.11
C ALA A 148 -2.87 0.92 3.06
N CYS A 149 -3.28 1.70 4.05
CA CYS A 149 -4.61 2.30 4.12
C CYS A 149 -4.57 3.72 4.65
N SER A 150 -5.55 4.52 4.26
CA SER A 150 -5.71 5.88 4.75
C SER A 150 -6.10 5.99 6.24
N ASN A 151 -6.67 4.93 6.84
CA ASN A 151 -6.94 4.86 8.28
C ASN A 151 -7.23 3.42 8.77
N ASN A 152 -7.31 3.27 10.10
CA ASN A 152 -7.58 1.98 10.77
C ASN A 152 -8.96 1.37 10.43
N LYS A 153 -10.01 2.17 10.22
CA LYS A 153 -11.34 1.65 9.89
C LYS A 153 -11.31 0.93 8.54
N ILE A 154 -10.68 1.54 7.53
CA ILE A 154 -10.49 0.93 6.20
C ILE A 154 -9.54 -0.27 6.28
N PHE A 155 -8.43 -0.17 7.02
CA PHE A 155 -7.49 -1.28 7.21
C PHE A 155 -8.17 -2.54 7.77
N ASN A 156 -8.97 -2.39 8.83
CA ASN A 156 -9.68 -3.53 9.44
C ASN A 156 -10.70 -4.15 8.48
N LYS A 157 -11.44 -3.34 7.71
CA LYS A 157 -12.36 -3.84 6.67
C LYS A 157 -11.59 -4.64 5.59
N CYS A 158 -10.49 -4.09 5.07
CA CYS A 158 -9.65 -4.77 4.08
C CYS A 158 -9.14 -6.11 4.61
N ARG A 159 -8.55 -6.12 5.80
CA ARG A 159 -8.02 -7.33 6.46
C ARG A 159 -9.09 -8.42 6.60
N THR A 160 -10.31 -8.08 6.99
CA THR A 160 -11.41 -9.04 7.11
C THR A 160 -11.78 -9.65 5.75
N ILE A 161 -11.82 -8.84 4.70
CA ILE A 161 -12.16 -9.29 3.34
C ILE A 161 -11.05 -10.19 2.76
N LEU A 162 -9.79 -9.78 2.94
CA LEU A 162 -8.62 -10.47 2.41
C LEU A 162 -8.42 -11.84 3.08
N ASN A 163 -8.65 -11.94 4.39
CA ASN A 163 -8.49 -13.19 5.13
C ASN A 163 -9.72 -14.12 5.12
N LYS A 164 -10.80 -13.74 4.42
CA LYS A 164 -11.98 -14.60 4.31
C LYS A 164 -11.63 -15.85 3.50
N LYS A 165 -11.87 -17.04 4.07
CA LYS A 165 -11.67 -18.31 3.36
C LYS A 165 -12.54 -18.34 2.09
N ASN A 166 -11.97 -18.78 0.97
CA ASN A 166 -12.76 -19.10 -0.21
C ASN A 166 -13.72 -20.24 0.16
N PRO A 167 -15.00 -20.19 -0.28
CA PRO A 167 -15.86 -21.36 -0.15
C PRO A 167 -15.17 -22.53 -0.84
N SER A 168 -15.08 -23.66 -0.15
CA SER A 168 -14.56 -24.91 -0.70
C SER A 168 -15.32 -25.22 -1.98
N LYS A 169 -14.61 -25.35 -3.11
CA LYS A 169 -15.20 -25.95 -4.31
C LYS A 169 -15.58 -27.38 -3.90
N ASN A 170 -16.87 -27.65 -3.73
CA ASN A 170 -17.35 -29.02 -3.68
C ASN A 170 -16.93 -29.66 -4.99
N VAL A 171 -15.93 -30.53 -4.92
CA VAL A 171 -15.61 -31.45 -6.00
C VAL A 171 -16.78 -32.42 -6.01
N SER A 172 -17.75 -32.17 -6.88
CA SER A 172 -18.74 -33.17 -7.26
C SER A 172 -17.97 -34.35 -7.84
N LYS A 173 -17.77 -35.39 -7.03
CA LYS A 173 -17.53 -36.74 -7.54
C LYS A 173 -18.75 -37.09 -8.37
N MET A 174 -18.67 -36.91 -9.69
CA MET A 174 -19.51 -37.66 -10.61
C MET A 174 -19.04 -39.10 -10.53
N GLY A 175 -19.89 -39.94 -9.94
CA GLY A 175 -19.85 -41.38 -10.12
C GLY A 175 -20.45 -41.80 -11.45
#